data_AF-A0A0E2DET5-F1
#
_entry.id   AF-A0A0E2DET5-F1
#
_cell.length_a   1.000
_cell.length_b   1.000
_cell.length_c   1.000
_cell.angle_alpha   90.00
_cell.angle_beta   90.00
_cell.angle_gamma   90.00
#
_symmetry.space_group_name_H-M   'P 1'
#
loop_
_entity.id
_entity.type
_entity.pdbx_description
1 polymer ?
#
loop_
_entity_poly.entity_id
_entity_poly.type
_entity_poly.pdbx_seq_one_letter_code
_entity_poly.pdbx_strand_id
1 'polypeptide(L)'
;MRNRKKVIIVILLVATITYLKYGIDHTHIHASSKIEYSVIQKPTDPPKDKPIKVIVSDGGKFCYGPNFSGGESYIIIEQCWQMHVMNARYDVFQRISYNINNTWLCITAPEKVIKAEETWDYVHLRPCTINDPLQRWIIKDNSFWTANGFYRLKDYNWYGYISRNSGDRYNHTLDPSMNDWVNTIATPGNISIQTSIAWDLLNY
;
A
#
# COMPACT_ATOMS: atom_id res chain seq x y z
N MET A 1 -35.08 -39.02 -37.81
CA MET A 1 -34.80 -38.14 -36.65
C MET A 1 -34.52 -38.85 -35.31
N ARG A 2 -34.90 -40.13 -35.11
CA ARG A 2 -34.76 -40.84 -33.80
C ARG A 2 -33.35 -41.37 -33.49
N ASN A 3 -32.55 -41.76 -34.49
CA ASN A 3 -31.19 -42.28 -34.28
C ASN A 3 -30.13 -41.19 -34.05
N ARG A 4 -30.32 -39.98 -34.60
CA ARG A 4 -29.35 -38.87 -34.44
C ARG A 4 -29.30 -38.33 -33.01
N LYS A 5 -30.45 -38.29 -32.31
CA LYS A 5 -30.52 -37.91 -30.88
C LYS A 5 -29.84 -38.94 -29.97
N LYS A 6 -29.95 -40.24 -30.27
CA LYS A 6 -29.29 -41.30 -29.49
C LYS A 6 -27.76 -41.23 -29.58
N VAL A 7 -27.23 -40.96 -30.77
CA VAL A 7 -25.78 -40.81 -30.99
C VAL A 7 -25.21 -39.60 -30.23
N ILE A 8 -25.92 -38.47 -30.22
CA ILE A 8 -25.49 -37.26 -29.50
C ILE A 8 -25.46 -37.50 -27.98
N ILE A 9 -26.45 -38.22 -27.44
CA ILE A 9 -26.51 -38.55 -26.00
C ILE A 9 -25.34 -39.48 -25.60
N VAL A 10 -25.00 -40.44 -26.45
CA VAL A 10 -23.85 -41.34 -26.20
C VAL A 10 -22.53 -40.56 -26.22
N ILE A 11 -22.35 -39.62 -27.15
CA ILE A 11 -21.14 -38.78 -27.21
C ILE A 11 -21.01 -37.89 -25.96
N LEU A 12 -22.11 -37.29 -25.49
CA LEU A 12 -22.12 -36.48 -24.27
C LEU A 12 -21.82 -37.30 -23.01
N LEU A 13 -22.33 -38.54 -22.93
CA LEU A 13 -22.03 -39.45 -21.81
C LEU A 13 -20.57 -39.90 -21.81
N VAL A 14 -20.00 -40.22 -22.97
CA VAL A 14 -18.57 -40.59 -23.05
C VAL A 14 -17.68 -39.40 -22.71
N ALA A 15 -18.01 -38.19 -23.17
CA ALA A 15 -17.24 -36.97 -22.88
C ALA A 15 -17.25 -36.60 -21.38
N THR A 16 -18.39 -36.73 -20.70
CA THR A 16 -18.50 -36.46 -19.26
C THR A 16 -17.77 -37.49 -18.41
N ILE A 17 -17.81 -38.78 -18.79
CA ILE A 17 -17.05 -39.84 -18.12
C ILE A 17 -15.54 -39.63 -18.30
N THR A 18 -15.07 -39.19 -19.48
CA THR A 18 -13.65 -38.85 -19.68
C THR A 18 -13.22 -37.60 -18.89
N TYR A 19 -14.10 -36.60 -18.76
CA TYR A 19 -13.81 -35.39 -18.00
C TYR A 19 -13.72 -35.66 -16.49
N LEU A 20 -14.59 -36.53 -15.95
CA LEU A 20 -14.50 -36.98 -14.56
C LEU A 20 -13.30 -37.88 -14.30
N LYS A 21 -12.89 -38.71 -15.26
CA LYS A 21 -11.74 -39.61 -15.12
C LYS A 21 -10.38 -38.91 -15.22
N TYR A 22 -10.31 -37.75 -15.87
CA TYR A 22 -9.15 -36.86 -15.89
C TYR A 22 -9.18 -35.76 -14.81
N GLY A 23 -10.29 -35.62 -14.07
CA GLY A 23 -10.50 -34.56 -13.08
C GLY A 23 -10.15 -34.92 -11.63
N ILE A 24 -9.78 -36.18 -11.36
CA ILE A 24 -9.45 -36.64 -10.01
C ILE A 24 -8.23 -37.58 -10.09
N ASP A 25 -7.06 -36.99 -10.34
CA ASP A 25 -5.81 -37.58 -9.88
C ASP A 25 -5.42 -36.81 -8.61
N HIS A 26 -5.91 -37.28 -7.46
CA HIS A 26 -5.40 -36.85 -6.16
C HIS A 26 -4.04 -37.51 -5.94
N THR A 27 -3.05 -37.13 -6.75
CA THR A 27 -1.66 -37.26 -6.34
C THR A 27 -1.50 -36.35 -5.13
N HIS A 28 -1.48 -36.96 -3.95
CA HIS A 28 -0.92 -36.35 -2.76
C HIS A 28 0.53 -36.05 -3.08
N ILE A 29 0.80 -34.84 -3.60
CA ILE A 29 2.14 -34.31 -3.69
C ILE A 29 2.61 -34.18 -2.25
N HIS A 30 3.30 -35.21 -1.77
CA HIS A 30 4.21 -35.06 -0.65
C HIS A 30 5.17 -33.96 -1.09
N ALA A 31 5.02 -32.78 -0.49
CA ALA A 31 5.99 -31.70 -0.61
C ALA A 31 7.32 -32.22 -0.07
N SER A 32 8.13 -32.79 -0.96
CA SER A 32 9.51 -33.14 -0.69
C SER A 32 10.25 -31.82 -0.50
N SER A 33 10.45 -31.41 0.75
CA SER A 33 11.27 -30.27 1.14
C SER A 33 12.74 -30.57 0.87
N LYS A 34 13.15 -30.52 -0.39
CA LYS A 34 14.56 -30.51 -0.78
C LYS A 34 14.80 -29.41 -1.80
N ILE A 35 14.74 -28.18 -1.31
CA ILE A 35 15.62 -27.11 -1.80
C ILE A 35 16.03 -26.27 -0.59
N GLU A 36 17.18 -26.58 0.01
CA GLU A 36 17.87 -25.65 0.92
C GLU A 36 18.52 -24.55 0.08
N TYR A 37 17.73 -23.58 -0.37
CA TYR A 37 18.27 -22.22 -0.48
C TYR A 37 18.03 -21.58 0.89
N SER A 38 19.07 -21.49 1.71
CA SER A 38 19.02 -20.53 2.81
C SER A 38 18.95 -19.15 2.17
N VAL A 39 17.77 -18.53 2.09
CA VAL A 39 17.68 -17.10 1.79
C VAL A 39 18.42 -16.42 2.94
N ILE A 40 19.63 -15.92 2.67
CA ILE A 40 20.37 -15.13 3.65
C ILE A 40 19.54 -13.87 3.88
N GLN A 41 18.83 -13.85 5.00
CA GLN A 41 18.03 -12.69 5.38
C GLN A 41 18.99 -11.59 5.82
N LYS A 42 19.09 -10.53 5.01
CA LYS A 42 19.76 -9.31 5.45
C LYS A 42 18.86 -8.63 6.50
N PRO A 43 19.36 -8.35 7.71
CA PRO A 43 18.61 -7.56 8.68
C PRO A 43 18.28 -6.18 8.11
N THR A 44 17.18 -5.61 8.59
CA THR A 44 16.84 -4.21 8.31
C THR A 44 17.86 -3.28 8.96
N ASP A 45 18.02 -2.10 8.36
CA ASP A 45 18.87 -1.05 8.91
C ASP A 45 18.21 -0.45 10.17
N PRO A 46 19.00 0.05 11.14
CA PRO A 46 18.47 0.85 12.23
C PRO A 46 17.70 2.07 11.69
N PRO A 47 16.51 2.40 12.23
CA PRO A 47 15.73 3.52 11.74
C PRO A 47 16.46 4.86 11.88
N LYS A 48 16.33 5.72 10.87
CA LYS A 48 16.87 7.09 10.87
C LYS A 48 15.76 8.14 10.92
N ASP A 49 14.76 7.90 11.76
CA ASP A 49 13.53 8.69 11.82
C ASP A 49 13.83 10.19 11.95
N LYS A 50 13.26 10.98 11.05
CA LYS A 50 13.46 12.44 11.00
C LYS A 50 12.29 13.11 10.26
N PRO A 51 12.11 14.43 10.38
CA PRO A 51 11.06 15.12 9.65
C PRO A 51 11.28 15.01 8.14
N ILE A 52 10.21 14.75 7.39
CA ILE A 52 10.29 14.64 5.93
C ILE A 52 10.33 16.05 5.36
N LYS A 53 11.50 16.41 4.80
CA LYS A 53 11.72 17.69 4.13
C LYS A 53 11.37 17.59 2.66
N VAL A 54 10.62 18.57 2.18
CA VAL A 54 10.18 18.68 0.79
C VAL A 54 10.50 20.05 0.19
N ILE A 55 10.67 20.06 -1.12
CA ILE A 55 10.81 21.25 -1.97
C ILE A 55 9.54 21.34 -2.80
N VAL A 56 8.71 22.36 -2.57
CA VAL A 56 7.46 22.57 -3.30
C VAL A 56 7.71 23.20 -4.67
N SER A 57 6.67 23.33 -5.50
CA SER A 57 6.81 23.70 -6.92
C SER A 57 7.45 25.06 -7.18
N ASP A 58 7.42 25.99 -6.21
CA ASP A 58 8.06 27.31 -6.31
C ASP A 58 9.51 27.34 -5.77
N GLY A 59 10.04 26.19 -5.33
CA GLY A 59 11.38 26.04 -4.75
C GLY A 59 11.43 26.24 -3.22
N GLY A 60 10.32 26.59 -2.58
CA GLY A 60 10.23 26.71 -1.13
C GLY A 60 10.51 25.39 -0.41
N LYS A 61 11.18 25.46 0.73
CA LYS A 61 11.57 24.29 1.54
C LYS A 61 10.70 24.19 2.78
N PHE A 62 10.06 23.05 2.94
CA PHE A 62 9.08 22.80 3.98
C PHE A 62 9.21 21.38 4.53
N CYS A 63 8.37 21.05 5.50
CA CYS A 63 8.26 19.71 6.06
C CYS A 63 6.84 19.21 6.03
N TYR A 64 6.67 17.89 6.00
CA TYR A 64 5.39 17.27 6.30
C TYR A 64 5.06 17.37 7.79
N GLY A 65 3.79 17.67 8.08
CA GLY A 65 3.21 17.65 9.43
C GLY A 65 1.89 16.88 9.44
N PRO A 66 1.72 15.86 10.30
CA PRO A 66 0.43 15.27 10.62
C PRO A 66 -0.55 16.29 11.22
N ASN A 67 -1.68 16.54 10.57
CA ASN A 67 -2.73 17.44 11.08
C ASN A 67 -4.04 16.69 11.29
N PHE A 68 -4.71 16.91 12.42
CA PHE A 68 -6.00 16.30 12.76
C PHE A 68 -7.05 17.39 12.87
N SER A 69 -7.99 17.41 11.93
CA SER A 69 -9.01 18.45 11.85
C SER A 69 -10.29 17.90 11.23
N GLY A 70 -11.45 18.43 11.65
CA GLY A 70 -12.74 18.03 11.08
C GLY A 70 -13.11 16.55 11.25
N GLY A 71 -12.52 15.85 12.24
CA GLY A 71 -12.73 14.40 12.43
C GLY A 71 -11.88 13.51 11.52
N GLU A 72 -10.99 14.10 10.71
CA GLU A 72 -10.08 13.39 9.83
C GLU A 72 -8.62 13.74 10.13
N SER A 73 -7.72 13.04 9.43
CA SER A 73 -6.28 13.26 9.54
C SER A 73 -5.68 13.50 8.16
N TYR A 74 -4.69 14.37 8.11
CA TYR A 74 -4.07 14.84 6.88
C TYR A 74 -2.56 14.91 7.04
N ILE A 75 -1.88 14.96 5.91
CA ILE A 75 -0.50 15.44 5.84
C ILE A 75 -0.53 16.84 5.29
N ILE A 76 -0.05 17.81 6.06
CA ILE A 76 0.14 19.18 5.60
C ILE A 76 1.60 19.45 5.29
N ILE A 77 1.85 20.46 4.46
CA ILE A 77 3.17 21.04 4.22
C ILE A 77 3.24 22.35 4.99
N GLU A 78 4.20 22.45 5.90
CA GLU A 78 4.38 23.65 6.72
C GLU A 78 5.85 23.90 7.03
N GLN A 79 6.16 25.03 7.70
CA GLN A 79 7.53 25.33 8.07
C GLN A 79 8.10 24.24 8.99
N CYS A 80 9.36 23.85 8.79
CA CYS A 80 9.96 22.71 9.49
C CYS A 80 10.08 22.85 11.02
N TRP A 81 9.85 24.04 11.57
CA TRP A 81 9.84 24.33 13.01
C TRP A 81 8.42 24.40 13.61
N GLN A 82 7.38 24.14 12.81
CA GLN A 82 6.01 24.12 13.30
C GLN A 82 5.73 22.90 14.17
N MET A 83 4.72 23.04 15.03
CA MET A 83 4.43 22.04 16.06
C MET A 83 3.95 20.69 15.53
N HIS A 84 3.35 20.62 14.34
CA HIS A 84 2.90 19.33 13.79
C HIS A 84 4.02 18.56 13.09
N VAL A 85 5.13 19.21 12.77
CA VAL A 85 6.29 18.56 12.16
C VAL A 85 6.94 17.62 13.16
N MET A 86 7.05 16.34 12.78
CA MET A 86 7.61 15.30 13.65
C MET A 86 8.36 14.24 12.83
N ASN A 87 9.09 13.38 13.53
CA ASN A 87 9.90 12.36 12.90
C ASN A 87 9.02 11.31 12.21
N ALA A 88 9.37 11.00 10.96
CA ALA A 88 8.74 9.95 10.19
C ALA A 88 9.71 8.81 9.89
N ARG A 89 9.16 7.62 9.71
CA ARG A 89 9.88 6.42 9.29
C ARG A 89 9.41 5.95 7.92
N TYR A 90 10.35 5.62 7.06
CA TYR A 90 10.10 4.80 5.87
C TYR A 90 10.68 3.41 6.10
N ASP A 91 9.82 2.39 6.10
CA ASP A 91 10.19 1.04 6.53
C ASP A 91 10.29 0.02 5.38
N VAL A 92 10.74 -1.19 5.72
CA VAL A 92 10.87 -2.33 4.80
C VAL A 92 9.56 -2.71 4.08
N PHE A 93 8.40 -2.35 4.65
CA PHE A 93 7.10 -2.57 4.02
C PHE A 93 6.68 -1.41 3.11
N GLN A 94 7.57 -0.45 2.87
CA GLN A 94 7.35 0.72 2.04
C GLN A 94 6.29 1.66 2.61
N ARG A 95 6.14 1.71 3.93
CA ARG A 95 5.18 2.59 4.60
C ARG A 95 5.86 3.84 5.09
N ILE A 96 5.20 4.99 4.94
CA ILE A 96 5.62 6.26 5.55
C ILE A 96 4.80 6.45 6.81
N SER A 97 5.44 6.41 7.98
CA SER A 97 4.77 6.30 9.26
C SER A 97 5.22 7.34 10.28
N TYR A 98 4.29 7.72 11.14
CA TYR A 98 4.49 8.63 12.28
C TYR A 98 4.05 7.91 13.56
N ASN A 99 4.82 8.05 14.63
CA ASN A 99 4.42 7.56 15.95
C ASN A 99 3.77 8.71 16.73
N ILE A 100 2.44 8.62 16.90
CA ILE A 100 1.62 9.64 17.55
C ILE A 100 0.89 8.98 18.71
N ASN A 101 1.13 9.45 19.94
CA ASN A 101 0.55 8.88 21.15
C ASN A 101 0.71 7.35 21.25
N ASN A 102 1.94 6.87 20.99
CA ASN A 102 2.28 5.45 21.00
C ASN A 102 1.54 4.61 19.95
N THR A 103 1.00 5.25 18.91
CA THR A 103 0.31 4.60 17.79
C THR A 103 1.03 4.94 16.49
N TRP A 104 1.38 3.91 15.72
CA TRP A 104 1.95 4.09 14.38
C TRP A 104 0.84 4.36 13.38
N LEU A 105 0.86 5.54 12.79
CA LEU A 105 -0.06 5.97 11.74
C LEU A 105 0.70 6.14 10.43
N CYS A 106 0.13 5.60 9.35
CA CYS A 106 0.74 5.52 8.04
C CYS A 106 0.01 6.44 7.06
N ILE A 107 0.77 7.13 6.22
CA ILE A 107 0.21 7.86 5.08
C ILE A 107 -0.49 6.84 4.18
N THR A 108 -1.77 7.06 3.92
CA THR A 108 -2.65 6.12 3.23
C THR A 108 -3.25 6.82 2.02
N ALA A 109 -3.12 6.17 0.86
CA ALA A 109 -3.73 6.65 -0.37
C ALA A 109 -5.27 6.57 -0.28
N PRO A 110 -6.01 7.59 -0.76
CA PRO A 110 -7.47 7.58 -0.76
C PRO A 110 -8.03 6.49 -1.68
N GLU A 111 -8.74 5.53 -1.09
CA GLU A 111 -9.23 4.32 -1.76
C GLU A 111 -10.11 4.65 -2.98
N LYS A 112 -10.99 5.65 -2.87
CA LYS A 112 -11.87 6.08 -3.96
C LYS A 112 -11.12 6.54 -5.20
N VAL A 113 -9.97 7.21 -5.01
CA VAL A 113 -9.10 7.64 -6.13
C VAL A 113 -8.45 6.42 -6.78
N ILE A 114 -7.97 5.48 -5.98
CA ILE A 114 -7.39 4.23 -6.48
C ILE A 114 -8.42 3.41 -7.26
N LYS A 115 -9.67 3.34 -6.78
CA LYS A 115 -10.79 2.64 -7.41
C LYS A 115 -11.45 3.38 -8.58
N ALA A 116 -10.99 4.58 -8.92
CA ALA A 116 -11.56 5.41 -9.98
C ALA A 116 -12.97 5.94 -9.70
N GLU A 117 -13.38 5.96 -8.44
CA GLU A 117 -14.65 6.56 -8.00
C GLU A 117 -14.52 8.09 -7.89
N GLU A 118 -13.33 8.57 -7.55
CA GLU A 118 -12.98 9.99 -7.49
C GLU A 118 -11.73 10.29 -8.33
N THR A 119 -11.60 11.53 -8.80
CA THR A 119 -10.47 11.93 -9.64
C THR A 119 -9.23 12.30 -8.84
N TRP A 120 -9.42 12.86 -7.64
CA TRP A 120 -8.37 13.26 -6.72
C TRP A 120 -8.94 13.28 -5.30
N ASP A 121 -8.07 13.16 -4.30
CA ASP A 121 -8.41 13.36 -2.89
C ASP A 121 -7.12 13.49 -2.07
N TYR A 122 -7.25 14.00 -0.84
CA TYR A 122 -6.14 14.12 0.10
C TYR A 122 -5.67 12.74 0.59
N VAL A 123 -4.39 12.65 0.98
CA VAL A 123 -3.90 11.50 1.71
C VAL A 123 -4.21 11.65 3.19
N HIS A 124 -4.49 10.52 3.83
CA HIS A 124 -4.88 10.48 5.23
C HIS A 124 -3.92 9.65 6.05
N LEU A 125 -3.95 9.83 7.37
CA LEU A 125 -3.28 8.94 8.29
C LEU A 125 -4.26 7.85 8.75
N ARG A 126 -3.82 6.60 8.71
CA ARG A 126 -4.57 5.44 9.22
C ARG A 126 -3.63 4.56 10.04
N PRO A 127 -4.14 3.75 10.99
CA PRO A 127 -3.31 2.79 11.70
C PRO A 127 -2.48 1.94 10.73
N CYS A 128 -1.18 1.89 10.99
CA CYS A 128 -0.24 1.17 10.14
C CYS A 128 -0.53 -0.32 10.13
N THR A 129 -0.75 -0.92 8.97
CA THR A 129 -0.87 -2.38 8.82
C THR A 129 0.00 -2.88 7.66
N ILE A 130 0.42 -4.14 7.71
CA ILE A 130 1.33 -4.71 6.70
C ILE A 130 0.60 -5.24 5.47
N ASN A 131 -0.71 -5.46 5.57
CA ASN A 131 -1.55 -6.04 4.53
C ASN A 131 -2.47 -5.02 3.83
N ASP A 132 -2.38 -3.74 4.19
CA ASP A 132 -3.08 -2.66 3.47
C ASP A 132 -2.20 -2.13 2.32
N PRO A 133 -2.57 -2.40 1.05
CA PRO A 133 -1.80 -1.93 -0.10
C PRO A 133 -1.84 -0.42 -0.28
N LEU A 134 -2.82 0.29 0.30
CA LEU A 134 -2.95 1.75 0.19
C LEU A 134 -1.90 2.49 1.03
N GLN A 135 -1.24 1.80 1.96
CA GLN A 135 -0.18 2.35 2.82
C GLN A 135 1.22 2.21 2.21
N ARG A 136 1.34 1.61 1.02
CA ARG A 136 2.62 1.35 0.36
C ARG A 136 2.97 2.45 -0.63
N TRP A 137 4.15 3.04 -0.42
CA TRP A 137 4.71 4.13 -1.21
C TRP A 137 6.09 3.76 -1.73
N ILE A 138 6.31 3.81 -3.03
CA ILE A 138 7.65 3.70 -3.62
C ILE A 138 8.23 5.09 -3.85
N ILE A 139 9.55 5.20 -3.86
CA ILE A 139 10.24 6.46 -4.10
C ILE A 139 10.81 6.43 -5.53
N LYS A 140 10.39 7.39 -6.35
CA LYS A 140 10.87 7.59 -7.73
C LYS A 140 11.00 9.09 -7.99
N ASP A 141 12.06 9.51 -8.64
CA ASP A 141 12.31 10.93 -8.98
C ASP A 141 12.20 11.83 -7.74
N ASN A 142 12.83 11.41 -6.64
CA ASN A 142 12.78 12.05 -5.33
C ASN A 142 11.35 12.33 -4.84
N SER A 143 10.37 11.54 -5.23
CA SER A 143 8.96 11.75 -4.86
C SER A 143 8.34 10.45 -4.41
N PHE A 144 7.33 10.53 -3.56
CA PHE A 144 6.54 9.36 -3.20
C PHE A 144 5.49 9.07 -4.27
N TRP A 145 5.36 7.79 -4.59
CA TRP A 145 4.37 7.27 -5.51
C TRP A 145 3.67 6.10 -4.84
N THR A 146 2.39 5.92 -5.14
CA THR A 146 1.66 4.69 -4.83
C THR A 146 2.42 3.44 -5.30
N ALA A 147 2.22 2.29 -4.65
CA ALA A 147 3.02 1.09 -4.90
C ALA A 147 3.04 0.58 -6.35
N ASN A 148 1.97 0.82 -7.12
CA ASN A 148 1.90 0.52 -8.56
C ASN A 148 2.64 1.55 -9.43
N GLY A 149 3.09 2.65 -8.84
CA GLY A 149 3.80 3.73 -9.48
C GLY A 149 2.96 4.68 -10.32
N PHE A 150 1.63 4.61 -10.25
CA PHE A 150 0.73 5.40 -11.11
C PHE A 150 0.47 6.81 -10.57
N TYR A 151 0.29 6.94 -9.26
CA TYR A 151 -0.07 8.22 -8.65
C TYR A 151 1.06 8.73 -7.77
N ARG A 152 1.51 9.94 -8.06
CA ARG A 152 2.51 10.69 -7.29
C ARG A 152 1.82 11.45 -6.15
N LEU A 153 2.43 11.47 -4.98
CA LEU A 153 2.06 12.37 -3.89
C LEU A 153 2.45 13.81 -4.25
N LYS A 154 1.45 14.68 -4.25
CA LYS A 154 1.53 16.11 -4.59
C LYS A 154 0.95 16.92 -3.43
N ASP A 155 0.94 18.25 -3.53
CA ASP A 155 0.30 19.12 -2.54
C ASP A 155 -0.72 20.07 -3.15
N TYR A 156 -1.84 20.31 -2.48
CA TYR A 156 -2.82 21.30 -2.89
C TYR A 156 -3.34 22.01 -1.65
N ASN A 157 -3.34 23.35 -1.67
CA ASN A 157 -3.67 24.18 -0.50
C ASN A 157 -2.86 23.82 0.76
N TRP A 158 -1.60 23.40 0.60
CA TRP A 158 -0.72 22.90 1.67
C TRP A 158 -1.09 21.53 2.24
N TYR A 159 -1.96 20.75 1.58
CA TYR A 159 -2.31 19.38 1.98
C TYR A 159 -1.79 18.37 0.95
N GLY A 160 -1.24 17.26 1.43
CA GLY A 160 -0.81 16.15 0.59
C GLY A 160 -2.01 15.48 -0.09
N TYR A 161 -1.92 15.24 -1.39
CA TYR A 161 -2.99 14.63 -2.19
C TYR A 161 -2.43 13.77 -3.33
N ILE A 162 -3.30 12.92 -3.89
CA ILE A 162 -3.03 12.24 -5.16
C ILE A 162 -4.14 12.53 -6.16
N SER A 163 -3.82 12.43 -7.45
CA SER A 163 -4.78 12.61 -8.54
C SER A 163 -4.53 11.62 -9.65
N ARG A 164 -5.61 11.20 -10.31
CA ARG A 164 -5.58 10.39 -11.53
C ARG A 164 -5.16 11.20 -12.76
N ASN A 165 -5.28 12.53 -12.69
CA ASN A 165 -4.88 13.42 -13.76
C ASN A 165 -3.38 13.74 -13.64
N SER A 166 -2.57 13.19 -14.54
CA SER A 166 -1.13 13.37 -14.54
C SER A 166 -0.71 14.84 -14.66
N GLY A 167 -1.50 15.64 -15.38
CA GLY A 167 -1.28 17.08 -15.61
C GLY A 167 -1.60 18.00 -14.41
N ASP A 168 -2.16 17.47 -13.32
CA ASP A 168 -2.42 18.30 -12.14
C ASP A 168 -1.12 18.86 -11.55
N ARG A 169 -1.17 20.11 -11.09
CA ARG A 169 0.01 20.91 -10.69
C ARG A 169 0.53 20.52 -9.31
N TYR A 170 1.49 21.30 -8.79
CA TYR A 170 1.99 21.22 -7.41
C TYR A 170 2.70 19.90 -7.07
N ASN A 171 3.55 19.51 -8.01
CA ASN A 171 4.58 18.53 -7.76
C ASN A 171 5.57 19.09 -6.73
N HIS A 172 5.79 18.36 -5.63
CA HIS A 172 6.91 18.58 -4.71
C HIS A 172 7.83 17.37 -4.69
N THR A 173 9.09 17.59 -4.35
CA THR A 173 10.11 16.54 -4.23
C THR A 173 10.69 16.52 -2.83
N LEU A 174 11.32 15.42 -2.45
CA LEU A 174 12.13 15.30 -1.25
C LEU A 174 13.36 16.18 -1.38
N ASP A 175 13.66 16.94 -0.34
CA ASP A 175 14.89 17.72 -0.25
C ASP A 175 16.10 16.77 -0.27
N PRO A 176 17.23 17.12 -0.92
CA PRO A 176 18.42 16.26 -0.99
C PRO A 176 18.95 15.79 0.38
N SER A 177 18.69 16.52 1.46
CA SER A 177 19.01 16.08 2.83
C SER A 177 18.27 14.80 3.27
N MET A 178 17.26 14.36 2.51
CA MET A 178 16.52 13.12 2.75
C MET A 178 17.20 11.88 2.17
N ASN A 179 18.25 12.00 1.35
CA ASN A 179 18.88 10.87 0.66
C ASN A 179 19.26 9.70 1.59
N ASP A 180 19.90 9.99 2.73
CA ASP A 180 20.28 8.96 3.70
C ASP A 180 19.06 8.26 4.33
N TRP A 181 17.97 9.00 4.55
CA TRP A 181 16.72 8.45 5.08
C TRP A 181 16.00 7.57 4.05
N VAL A 182 15.95 8.02 2.79
CA VAL A 182 15.35 7.27 1.67
C VAL A 182 16.06 5.94 1.45
N ASN A 183 17.38 5.93 1.58
CA ASN A 183 18.21 4.74 1.35
C ASN A 183 18.27 3.79 2.57
N THR A 184 17.67 4.15 3.70
CA THR A 184 17.63 3.31 4.90
C THR A 184 16.45 2.34 4.79
N ILE A 185 16.71 1.03 4.77
CA ILE A 185 15.66 0.01 4.82
C ILE A 185 15.32 -0.25 6.29
N ALA A 186 14.54 0.65 6.89
CA ALA A 186 14.34 0.64 8.34
C ALA A 186 13.48 -0.52 8.85
N THR A 187 13.79 -0.99 10.06
CA THR A 187 12.91 -1.86 10.83
C THR A 187 11.54 -1.20 11.03
N PRO A 188 10.41 -1.89 10.77
CA PRO A 188 9.08 -1.31 10.89
C PRO A 188 8.77 -0.91 12.33
N GLY A 189 7.98 0.15 12.49
CA GLY A 189 7.53 0.60 13.81
C GLY A 189 6.58 -0.38 14.49
N ASN A 190 5.72 -1.04 13.70
CA ASN A 190 4.79 -2.08 14.12
C ASN A 190 4.59 -3.14 13.02
N ILE A 191 4.02 -4.28 13.41
CA ILE A 191 3.63 -5.38 12.51
C ILE A 191 2.16 -5.73 12.77
N SER A 192 1.26 -4.76 12.57
CA SER A 192 -0.19 -4.98 12.71
C SER A 192 -0.79 -5.48 11.40
N ILE A 193 -1.87 -6.25 11.49
CA ILE A 193 -2.62 -6.80 10.36
C ILE A 193 -4.07 -6.32 10.47
N GLN A 194 -4.62 -5.76 9.40
CA GLN A 194 -6.04 -5.45 9.30
C GLN A 194 -6.81 -6.74 9.00
N THR A 195 -7.74 -7.12 9.87
CA THR A 195 -8.62 -8.27 9.66
C THR A 195 -9.99 -7.98 10.24
N SER A 196 -11.03 -8.52 9.60
CA SER A 196 -12.38 -8.48 10.12
C SER A 196 -12.59 -9.61 11.12
N ILE A 197 -13.10 -9.25 12.29
CA ILE A 197 -13.61 -10.21 13.28
C ILE A 197 -15.12 -10.02 13.29
N ALA A 198 -15.85 -11.06 12.89
CA ALA A 198 -17.31 -11.06 12.90
C ALA A 198 -17.81 -12.38 13.50
N TRP A 199 -18.97 -12.33 14.14
CA TRP A 199 -19.63 -13.47 14.74
C TRP A 199 -20.94 -13.71 13.99
N ASP A 200 -21.18 -14.94 13.57
CA ASP A 200 -22.49 -15.35 13.09
C ASP A 200 -23.35 -15.73 14.30
N LEU A 201 -24.20 -14.81 14.73
CA LEU A 201 -25.16 -15.07 15.79
C LEU A 201 -26.34 -15.79 15.17
N LEU A 202 -26.47 -17.10 15.43
CA LEU A 202 -27.67 -17.85 15.10
C LEU A 202 -28.86 -17.15 15.77
N ASN A 203 -29.71 -16.52 14.97
CA ASN A 203 -30.98 -15.98 15.43
C ASN A 203 -31.88 -17.17 15.80
N TYR A 204 -32.01 -17.45 17.09
CA TYR A 204 -32.98 -18.40 17.64
C TYR A 204 -34.37 -17.76 17.75
#